data_AF-A0A917TLZ8-F1
#
_entry.id   AF-A0A917TLZ8-F1
#
_cell.length_a   1.000
_cell.length_b   1.000
_cell.length_c   1.000
_cell.angle_alpha   90.00
_cell.angle_beta   90.00
_cell.angle_gamma   90.00
#
_symmetry.space_group_name_H-M   'P 1'
#
loop_
_entity.id
_entity.type
_entity.pdbx_description
1 polymer ?
#
loop_
_entity_poly.entity_id
_entity_poly.type
_entity_poly.pdbx_seq_one_letter_code
_entity_poly.pdbx_strand_id
1 'polypeptide(L)'
;MKINKQKSINNIVPFSMSDHSNVSSLPNLVVKSSESKRRIEELQKFVDEVMIKGVDYGSVNGFSKPTLLKPGAEKLCDVFGFSKSIEIVNRIEKWDVGIFAYEVKMTLTRKDNGVMEAEGLGSCNSKESSFQNQDAYTIVNTVLKMAKKRSLIDAVLSATRSSGIFTQDIEDFPRKQNSKRSEDQVTKAQLYKIFNIIGEMNMPTEVAKEMMKMTFGVERSKHLSKRQASDFIQDLLLLKEVQMEDDDEYNY
;
A
#
# COMPACT_ATOMS: atom_id res chain seq x y z
N MET A 1 -24.81 90.77 35.57
CA MET A 1 -24.22 90.41 34.25
C MET A 1 -24.55 88.95 33.96
N LYS A 2 -25.48 88.68 33.03
CA LYS A 2 -25.80 87.35 32.51
C LYS A 2 -25.30 87.32 31.06
N ILE A 3 -24.46 86.36 30.73
CA ILE A 3 -23.94 86.13 29.37
C ILE A 3 -24.90 85.18 28.66
N ASN A 4 -25.36 85.52 27.46
CA ASN A 4 -26.09 84.59 26.61
C ASN A 4 -25.65 84.67 25.14
N LYS A 5 -25.07 83.56 24.70
CA LYS A 5 -25.02 82.90 23.39
C LYS A 5 -25.20 83.73 22.11
N GLN A 6 -24.20 83.60 21.23
CA GLN A 6 -24.44 83.41 19.79
C GLN A 6 -23.71 82.16 19.31
N LYS A 7 -24.49 81.26 18.71
CA LYS A 7 -24.13 79.91 18.28
C LYS A 7 -23.66 79.99 16.83
N SER A 8 -22.34 79.93 16.62
CA SER A 8 -21.76 79.75 15.28
C SER A 8 -21.85 78.27 14.90
N ILE A 9 -22.43 77.99 13.74
CA ILE A 9 -22.66 76.66 13.19
C ILE A 9 -21.43 76.32 12.32
N ASN A 10 -20.50 75.52 12.86
CA ASN A 10 -19.39 74.98 12.07
C ASN A 10 -19.85 73.70 11.36
N ASN A 11 -20.24 73.82 10.08
CA ASN A 11 -20.56 72.71 9.18
C ASN A 11 -19.31 72.16 8.47
N ILE A 12 -18.25 71.84 9.24
CA ILE A 12 -17.08 71.15 8.70
C ILE A 12 -17.03 69.79 9.40
N VAL A 13 -17.44 68.75 8.67
CA VAL A 13 -17.15 67.37 9.05
C VAL A 13 -15.68 67.15 8.70
N PRO A 14 -14.79 66.83 9.65
CA PRO A 14 -13.46 66.38 9.31
C PRO A 14 -13.62 65.07 8.53
N PHE A 15 -13.17 65.07 7.28
CA PHE A 15 -12.99 63.84 6.52
C PHE A 15 -11.88 63.08 7.23
N SER A 16 -12.23 62.16 8.14
CA SER A 16 -11.28 61.18 8.63
C SER A 16 -10.83 60.42 7.39
N MET A 17 -9.57 60.62 6.98
CA MET A 17 -8.90 59.63 6.14
C MET A 17 -8.92 58.35 6.96
N SER A 18 -9.93 57.52 6.73
CA SER A 18 -9.78 56.11 6.94
C SER A 18 -8.67 55.73 5.97
N ASP A 19 -7.47 55.56 6.49
CA ASP A 19 -6.45 54.75 5.85
C ASP A 19 -6.99 53.32 5.80
N HIS A 20 -8.03 53.11 5.00
CA HIS A 20 -8.24 51.87 4.28
C HIS A 20 -7.13 51.83 3.23
N SER A 21 -5.89 51.65 3.71
CA SER A 21 -4.92 50.93 2.93
C SER A 21 -5.56 49.57 2.68
N ASN A 22 -6.19 49.47 1.51
CA ASN A 22 -6.46 48.23 0.83
C ASN A 22 -5.10 47.53 0.72
N VAL A 23 -4.70 46.81 1.77
CA VAL A 23 -3.64 45.82 1.69
C VAL A 23 -4.22 44.75 0.80
N SER A 24 -4.01 44.94 -0.49
CA SER A 24 -4.24 43.97 -1.54
C SER A 24 -3.71 42.63 -1.03
N SER A 25 -4.64 41.75 -0.66
CA SER A 25 -4.42 40.48 0.00
C SER A 25 -3.92 39.45 -1.02
N LEU A 26 -2.84 39.82 -1.74
CA LEU A 26 -2.15 38.89 -2.61
C LEU A 26 -1.44 37.86 -1.73
N PRO A 27 -1.39 36.59 -2.16
CA PRO A 27 -0.64 35.57 -1.45
C PRO A 27 0.84 35.99 -1.40
N ASN A 28 1.30 36.33 -0.20
CA ASN A 28 2.70 36.67 0.02
C ASN A 28 3.52 35.39 0.25
N LEU A 29 4.72 35.36 -0.32
CA LEU A 29 5.67 34.30 -0.03
C LEU A 29 6.15 34.43 1.42
N VAL A 30 5.60 33.60 2.31
CA VAL A 30 5.91 33.64 3.75
C VAL A 30 7.32 33.09 4.07
N VAL A 31 7.87 32.23 3.20
CA VAL A 31 9.16 31.55 3.40
C VAL A 31 10.18 31.99 2.36
N LYS A 32 11.38 32.38 2.80
CA LYS A 32 12.46 32.80 1.89
C LYS A 32 12.92 31.62 1.01
N SER A 33 13.28 31.90 -0.24
CA SER A 33 13.72 30.88 -1.20
C SER A 33 14.95 30.09 -0.74
N SER A 34 15.88 30.70 -0.01
CA SER A 34 17.05 30.04 0.58
C SER A 34 16.68 29.01 1.66
N GLU A 35 15.72 29.34 2.52
CA GLU A 35 15.22 28.43 3.56
C GLU A 35 14.48 27.23 2.93
N SER A 36 13.66 27.49 1.92
CA SER A 36 12.97 26.43 1.16
C SER A 36 13.97 25.48 0.48
N LYS A 37 15.04 26.00 -0.13
CA LYS A 37 16.10 25.16 -0.73
C LYS A 37 16.78 24.28 0.31
N ARG A 38 17.18 24.88 1.43
CA ARG A 38 17.83 24.14 2.53
C ARG A 38 16.95 23.00 3.05
N ARG A 39 15.65 23.21 3.23
CA ARG A 39 14.72 22.16 3.67
C ARG A 39 14.63 21.00 2.67
N ILE A 40 14.64 21.30 1.37
CA ILE A 40 14.63 20.29 0.31
C ILE A 40 15.94 19.48 0.33
N GLU A 41 17.08 20.16 0.48
CA GLU A 41 18.39 19.51 0.57
C GLU A 41 18.50 18.60 1.81
N GLU A 42 18.03 19.06 2.97
CA GLU A 42 17.97 18.27 4.21
C GLU A 42 17.08 17.02 4.05
N LEU A 43 15.92 17.16 3.41
CA LEU A 43 15.05 16.04 3.11
C LEU A 43 15.69 15.05 2.13
N GLN A 44 16.31 15.53 1.06
CA GLN A 44 16.98 14.68 0.07
C GLN A 44 18.11 13.88 0.73
N LYS A 45 18.92 14.55 1.56
CA LYS A 45 19.98 13.90 2.33
C LYS A 45 19.43 12.83 3.27
N PHE A 46 18.32 13.11 3.95
CA PHE A 46 17.66 12.13 4.81
C PHE A 46 17.19 10.89 4.03
N VAL A 47 16.60 11.09 2.85
CA VAL A 47 16.20 9.99 1.96
C VAL A 47 17.41 9.14 1.58
N ASP A 48 18.50 9.78 1.17
CA ASP A 48 19.69 9.08 0.67
C ASP A 48 20.47 8.34 1.78
N GLU A 49 20.52 8.90 3.00
CA GLU A 49 21.31 8.34 4.11
C GLU A 49 20.53 7.36 5.00
N VAL A 50 19.20 7.51 5.12
CA VAL A 50 18.40 6.80 6.13
C VAL A 50 17.31 5.91 5.53
N MET A 51 16.79 6.25 4.34
CA MET A 51 15.74 5.46 3.71
C MET A 51 16.33 4.37 2.82
N ILE A 52 15.71 3.19 2.85
CA ILE A 52 16.15 1.98 2.16
C ILE A 52 15.19 1.71 0.99
N LYS A 53 15.72 1.75 -0.23
CA LYS A 53 14.99 1.38 -1.44
C LYS A 53 14.48 -0.08 -1.35
N GLY A 54 13.21 -0.28 -1.67
CA GLY A 54 12.49 -1.55 -1.56
C GLY A 54 11.79 -1.78 -0.22
N VAL A 55 12.17 -1.02 0.83
CA VAL A 55 11.55 -1.11 2.18
C VAL A 55 10.76 0.15 2.49
N ASP A 56 11.41 1.32 2.40
CA ASP A 56 10.81 2.60 2.76
C ASP A 56 10.19 3.30 1.56
N TYR A 57 10.75 3.08 0.37
CA TYR A 57 10.23 3.58 -0.90
C TYR A 57 10.53 2.58 -2.03
N GLY A 58 9.73 2.57 -3.09
CA GLY A 58 9.89 1.63 -4.20
C GLY A 58 9.74 2.29 -5.56
N SER A 59 10.50 1.84 -6.55
CA SER A 59 10.34 2.26 -7.95
C SER A 59 9.58 1.18 -8.72
N VAL A 60 8.69 1.57 -9.61
CA VAL A 60 7.97 0.66 -10.52
C VAL A 60 8.26 1.08 -11.96
N ASN A 61 8.46 0.09 -12.83
CA ASN A 61 8.71 0.32 -14.25
C ASN A 61 7.60 1.17 -14.87
N GLY A 62 7.99 2.24 -15.55
CA GLY A 62 7.05 3.16 -16.23
C GLY A 62 6.74 4.45 -15.46
N PHE A 63 7.25 4.63 -14.24
CA PHE A 63 7.06 5.87 -13.47
C PHE A 63 8.40 6.55 -13.17
N SER A 64 8.41 7.89 -13.25
CA SER A 64 9.61 8.71 -13.06
C SER A 64 10.00 8.88 -11.59
N LYS A 65 9.03 8.86 -10.68
CA LYS A 65 9.22 9.06 -9.25
C LYS A 65 8.95 7.76 -8.48
N PRO A 66 9.75 7.44 -7.44
CA PRO A 66 9.45 6.34 -6.53
C PRO A 66 8.17 6.59 -5.73
N THR A 67 7.58 5.54 -5.21
CA THR A 67 6.44 5.61 -4.28
C THR A 67 6.90 5.45 -2.84
N LEU A 68 6.36 6.29 -1.96
CA LEU A 68 6.59 6.19 -0.53
C LEU A 68 5.82 4.98 0.02
N LEU A 69 6.51 4.09 0.73
CA LEU A 69 5.90 2.94 1.38
C LEU A 69 5.66 3.28 2.85
N LYS A 70 4.78 2.49 3.50
CA LYS A 70 4.45 2.68 4.93
C LYS A 70 5.68 2.85 5.85
N PRO A 71 6.73 2.00 5.78
CA PRO A 71 7.89 2.18 6.65
C PRO A 71 8.59 3.53 6.45
N GLY A 72 8.66 4.01 5.21
CA GLY A 72 9.21 5.33 4.91
C GLY A 72 8.36 6.48 5.43
N ALA A 73 7.03 6.37 5.33
CA ALA A 73 6.12 7.35 5.90
C ALA A 73 6.25 7.41 7.43
N GLU A 74 6.42 6.27 8.10
CA GLU A 74 6.63 6.20 9.55
C GLU A 74 7.98 6.82 9.95
N LYS A 75 9.07 6.55 9.22
CA LYS A 75 10.37 7.20 9.44
C LYS A 75 10.30 8.71 9.30
N LEU A 76 9.59 9.21 8.28
CA LEU A 76 9.39 10.64 8.09
C LEU A 76 8.58 11.25 9.25
N CYS A 77 7.52 10.59 9.72
CA CYS A 77 6.83 11.04 10.93
C CYS A 77 7.77 11.16 12.13
N ASP A 78 8.66 10.18 12.33
CA ASP A 78 9.56 10.17 13.48
C ASP A 78 10.59 11.29 13.42
N VAL A 79 11.22 11.51 12.25
CA VAL A 79 12.23 12.56 12.07
C VAL A 79 11.65 13.97 12.13
N PHE A 80 10.44 14.17 11.62
CA PHE A 80 9.76 15.47 11.71
C PHE A 80 9.00 15.65 13.04
N GLY A 81 9.04 14.67 13.94
CA GLY A 81 8.41 14.77 15.26
C GLY A 81 6.89 14.83 15.21
N PHE A 82 6.26 14.12 14.27
CA PHE A 82 4.80 14.09 14.11
C PHE A 82 4.14 13.04 15.01
N SER A 83 3.05 13.42 15.65
CA SER A 83 2.04 12.55 16.22
C SER A 83 0.93 12.32 15.19
N LYS A 84 0.28 11.15 15.27
CA LYS A 84 -0.69 10.66 14.27
C LYS A 84 -2.03 10.49 14.95
N SER A 85 -3.06 11.19 14.48
CA SER A 85 -4.45 10.97 14.87
C SER A 85 -5.23 10.42 13.69
N ILE A 86 -6.12 9.46 13.94
CA ILE A 86 -6.86 8.74 12.89
C ILE A 86 -8.35 8.86 13.17
N GLU A 87 -9.10 9.24 12.16
CA GLU A 87 -10.56 9.30 12.16
C GLU A 87 -11.11 8.47 10.99
N ILE A 88 -12.10 7.62 11.25
CA ILE A 88 -12.82 6.90 10.19
C ILE A 88 -14.01 7.78 9.80
N VAL A 89 -13.88 8.48 8.68
CA VAL A 89 -14.86 9.48 8.20
C VAL A 89 -16.07 8.78 7.58
N ASN A 90 -15.85 7.67 6.88
CA ASN A 90 -16.91 6.88 6.28
C ASN A 90 -16.69 5.38 6.50
N ARG A 91 -17.76 4.67 6.83
CA ARG A 91 -17.80 3.22 7.03
C ARG A 91 -19.05 2.65 6.36
N ILE A 92 -18.85 1.88 5.29
CA ILE A 92 -19.90 1.15 4.60
C ILE A 92 -19.59 -0.34 4.76
N GLU A 93 -20.48 -1.07 5.43
CA GLU A 93 -20.36 -2.52 5.63
C GLU A 93 -21.71 -3.18 5.32
N LYS A 94 -21.83 -3.74 4.12
CA LYS A 94 -23.01 -4.49 3.68
C LYS A 94 -22.68 -5.97 3.67
N TRP A 95 -22.97 -6.63 4.78
CA TRP A 95 -22.66 -8.03 5.03
C TRP A 95 -23.51 -9.00 4.22
N ASP A 96 -24.66 -8.56 3.71
CA ASP A 96 -25.53 -9.32 2.81
C ASP A 96 -24.95 -9.47 1.41
N VAL A 97 -24.23 -8.45 0.93
CA VAL A 97 -23.68 -8.38 -0.45
C VAL A 97 -22.15 -8.36 -0.50
N GLY A 98 -21.47 -8.45 0.64
CA GLY A 98 -20.01 -8.43 0.73
C GLY A 98 -19.37 -7.11 0.28
N ILE A 99 -20.01 -5.97 0.54
CA ILE A 99 -19.46 -4.65 0.18
C ILE A 99 -18.91 -3.96 1.43
N PHE A 100 -17.60 -3.72 1.44
CA PHE A 100 -16.90 -3.03 2.51
C PHE A 100 -16.15 -1.85 1.92
N ALA A 101 -16.38 -0.64 2.43
CA ALA A 101 -15.65 0.54 2.03
C ALA A 101 -15.38 1.43 3.24
N TYR A 102 -14.15 1.94 3.31
CA TYR A 102 -13.70 2.81 4.38
C TYR A 102 -13.06 4.05 3.81
N GLU A 103 -13.35 5.19 4.43
CA GLU A 103 -12.66 6.45 4.23
C GLU A 103 -12.07 6.88 5.56
N VAL A 104 -10.78 7.16 5.57
CA VAL A 104 -9.99 7.44 6.75
C VAL A 104 -9.29 8.77 6.57
N LYS A 105 -9.38 9.63 7.58
CA LYS A 105 -8.59 10.84 7.71
C LYS A 105 -7.46 10.61 8.69
N MET A 106 -6.26 11.01 8.30
CA MET A 106 -5.08 11.10 9.15
C MET A 106 -4.81 12.57 9.43
N THR A 107 -4.59 12.92 10.68
CA THR A 107 -4.14 14.25 11.09
C THR A 107 -2.74 14.12 11.70
N LEU A 108 -1.79 14.90 11.18
CA LEU A 108 -0.43 14.98 11.70
C LEU A 108 -0.27 16.25 12.52
N THR A 109 0.14 16.07 13.77
CA THR A 109 0.36 17.17 14.72
C THR A 109 1.78 17.10 15.24
N ARG A 110 2.49 18.22 15.22
CA ARG A 110 3.84 18.30 15.80
C ARG A 110 3.84 18.06 17.30
N LYS A 111 4.73 17.19 17.76
CA LYS A 111 4.84 16.80 19.18
C LYS A 111 5.39 17.92 20.06
N ASP A 112 6.20 18.83 19.50
CA ASP A 112 6.89 19.89 20.25
C ASP A 112 5.99 21.08 20.58
N ASN A 113 5.07 21.45 19.67
CA ASN A 113 4.22 22.63 19.83
C ASN A 113 2.71 22.36 19.70
N GLY A 114 2.30 21.13 19.37
CA GLY A 114 0.89 20.76 19.22
C GLY A 114 0.20 21.34 17.97
N VAL A 115 0.95 21.95 17.05
CA VAL A 115 0.39 22.53 15.81
C VAL A 115 0.08 21.41 14.82
N MET A 116 -1.12 21.45 14.24
CA MET A 116 -1.51 20.57 13.14
C MET A 116 -0.74 20.98 11.87
N GLU A 117 0.00 20.05 11.29
CA GLU A 117 0.84 20.29 10.11
C GLU A 117 0.16 19.88 8.81
N ALA A 118 -0.58 18.76 8.82
CA ALA A 118 -1.33 18.31 7.65
C ALA A 118 -2.46 17.35 8.02
N GLU A 119 -3.42 17.27 7.11
CA GLU A 119 -4.37 16.17 7.04
C GLU A 119 -4.17 15.39 5.74
N GLY A 120 -4.51 14.10 5.76
CA GLY A 120 -4.52 13.26 4.57
C GLY A 120 -5.70 12.31 4.57
N LEU A 121 -6.24 12.05 3.40
CA LEU A 121 -7.39 11.17 3.19
C LEU A 121 -6.96 9.88 2.51
N GLY A 122 -7.55 8.77 2.94
CA GLY A 122 -7.32 7.46 2.35
C GLY A 122 -8.62 6.69 2.30
N SER A 123 -9.00 6.26 1.10
CA SER A 123 -10.17 5.40 0.91
C SER A 123 -9.74 4.03 0.39
N CYS A 124 -10.49 2.99 0.75
CA CYS A 124 -10.31 1.66 0.19
C CYS A 124 -11.63 0.89 0.21
N ASN A 125 -11.88 0.04 -0.79
CA ASN A 125 -13.08 -0.78 -0.85
C ASN A 125 -12.83 -2.23 -1.34
N SER A 126 -13.74 -3.15 -0.99
CA SER A 126 -13.66 -4.56 -1.33
C SER A 126 -13.78 -4.88 -2.83
N LYS A 127 -14.16 -3.91 -3.67
CA LYS A 127 -14.31 -4.07 -5.13
C LYS A 127 -13.08 -3.61 -5.91
N GLU A 128 -12.00 -3.16 -5.26
CA GLU A 128 -10.75 -2.85 -5.96
C GLU A 128 -10.16 -4.09 -6.65
N SER A 129 -9.47 -3.88 -7.77
CA SER A 129 -8.88 -4.95 -8.59
C SER A 129 -7.97 -5.89 -7.81
N SER A 130 -7.24 -5.35 -6.82
CA SER A 130 -6.39 -6.10 -5.89
C SER A 130 -7.12 -7.13 -5.03
N PHE A 131 -8.44 -7.01 -4.87
CA PHE A 131 -9.28 -7.86 -4.01
C PHE A 131 -10.28 -8.73 -4.77
N GLN A 132 -10.42 -8.59 -6.09
CA GLN A 132 -11.46 -9.28 -6.89
C GLN A 132 -11.51 -10.80 -6.70
N ASN A 133 -10.36 -11.44 -6.45
CA ASN A 133 -10.24 -12.90 -6.28
C ASN A 133 -10.12 -13.33 -4.80
N GLN A 134 -10.59 -12.51 -3.87
CA GLN A 134 -10.58 -12.78 -2.43
C GLN A 134 -12.01 -12.75 -1.88
N ASP A 135 -12.27 -13.55 -0.85
CA ASP A 135 -13.55 -13.49 -0.16
C ASP A 135 -13.69 -12.15 0.57
N ALA A 136 -14.72 -11.38 0.21
CA ALA A 136 -15.00 -10.07 0.77
C ALA A 136 -15.07 -10.07 2.31
N TYR A 137 -15.59 -11.15 2.91
CA TYR A 137 -15.74 -11.26 4.36
C TYR A 137 -14.40 -11.46 5.08
N THR A 138 -13.39 -11.97 4.39
CA THR A 138 -12.05 -12.20 4.96
C THR A 138 -11.16 -10.96 4.89
N ILE A 139 -11.47 -10.02 3.99
CA ILE A 139 -10.60 -8.86 3.69
C ILE A 139 -11.02 -7.57 4.40
N VAL A 140 -12.11 -7.57 5.20
CA VAL A 140 -12.65 -6.37 5.87
C VAL A 140 -11.55 -5.57 6.59
N ASN A 141 -10.72 -6.25 7.40
CA ASN A 141 -9.60 -5.64 8.10
C ASN A 141 -8.47 -5.19 7.15
N THR A 142 -8.25 -5.93 6.06
CA THR A 142 -7.26 -5.58 5.02
C THR A 142 -7.66 -4.27 4.33
N VAL A 143 -8.93 -4.12 3.95
CA VAL A 143 -9.47 -2.89 3.34
C VAL A 143 -9.32 -1.71 4.31
N LEU A 144 -9.69 -1.88 5.59
CA LEU A 144 -9.52 -0.83 6.60
C LEU A 144 -8.05 -0.45 6.80
N LYS A 145 -7.15 -1.43 6.92
CA LYS A 145 -5.71 -1.19 7.06
C LYS A 145 -5.12 -0.49 5.82
N MET A 146 -5.65 -0.80 4.64
CA MET A 146 -5.23 -0.18 3.39
C MET A 146 -5.66 1.29 3.34
N ALA A 147 -6.91 1.60 3.69
CA ALA A 147 -7.40 2.98 3.82
C ALA A 147 -6.55 3.79 4.81
N LYS A 148 -6.25 3.23 5.99
CA LYS A 148 -5.37 3.85 7.00
C LYS A 148 -3.94 4.09 6.51
N LYS A 149 -3.41 3.19 5.67
CA LYS A 149 -2.08 3.36 5.09
C LYS A 149 -2.06 4.49 4.06
N ARG A 150 -3.06 4.53 3.18
CA ARG A 150 -3.22 5.59 2.17
C ARG A 150 -3.34 6.96 2.82
N SER A 151 -4.14 7.09 3.88
CA SER A 151 -4.30 8.36 4.60
C SER A 151 -3.00 8.80 5.30
N LEU A 152 -2.22 7.86 5.83
CA LEU A 152 -0.89 8.16 6.40
C LEU A 152 0.05 8.72 5.33
N ILE A 153 0.16 8.06 4.19
CA ILE A 153 1.08 8.46 3.12
C ILE A 153 0.69 9.85 2.61
N ASP A 154 -0.60 10.07 2.34
CA ASP A 154 -1.12 11.37 1.89
C ASP A 154 -0.78 12.51 2.85
N ALA A 155 -1.03 12.31 4.15
CA ALA A 155 -0.74 13.31 5.17
C ALA A 155 0.78 13.60 5.28
N VAL A 156 1.62 12.56 5.19
CA VAL A 156 3.08 12.70 5.29
C VAL A 156 3.66 13.42 4.08
N LEU A 157 3.19 13.09 2.86
CA LEU A 157 3.63 13.77 1.64
C LEU A 157 3.29 15.28 1.70
N SER A 158 2.12 15.60 2.25
CA SER A 158 1.67 16.99 2.46
C SER A 158 2.50 17.71 3.53
N ALA A 159 2.67 17.12 4.71
CA ALA A 159 3.39 17.74 5.83
C ALA A 159 4.89 17.95 5.53
N THR A 160 5.54 16.96 4.92
CA THR A 160 6.98 17.00 4.65
C THR A 160 7.34 17.67 3.33
N ARG A 161 6.34 17.99 2.49
CA ARG A 161 6.52 18.48 1.11
C ARG A 161 7.35 17.54 0.25
N SER A 162 7.30 16.24 0.52
CA SER A 162 8.08 15.23 -0.19
C SER A 162 7.41 14.72 -1.47
N SER A 163 6.29 15.30 -1.91
CA SER A 163 5.62 14.97 -3.18
C SER A 163 6.47 15.30 -4.42
N GLY A 164 7.49 16.14 -4.27
CA GLY A 164 8.53 16.34 -5.27
C GLY A 164 9.39 15.09 -5.51
N ILE A 165 9.61 14.29 -4.45
CA ILE A 165 10.47 13.10 -4.44
C ILE A 165 9.65 11.83 -4.67
N PHE A 166 8.51 11.71 -3.99
CA PHE A 166 7.69 10.51 -3.98
C PHE A 166 6.32 10.72 -4.65
N THR A 167 5.74 9.64 -5.19
CA THR A 167 4.34 9.57 -5.62
C THR A 167 3.49 8.78 -4.65
N GLN A 168 2.18 9.01 -4.71
CA GLN A 168 1.17 8.24 -4.00
C GLN A 168 0.62 7.07 -4.86
N ASP A 169 0.56 7.26 -6.18
CA ASP A 169 -0.36 6.52 -7.07
C ASP A 169 0.00 5.06 -7.37
N ILE A 170 1.17 4.57 -6.95
CA ILE A 170 1.68 3.26 -7.41
C ILE A 170 1.47 2.14 -6.39
N GLU A 171 1.15 2.44 -5.12
CA GLU A 171 0.71 1.38 -4.20
C GLU A 171 -0.66 0.79 -4.58
N ASP A 172 -1.41 1.53 -5.40
CA ASP A 172 -2.78 1.21 -5.82
C ASP A 172 -2.86 0.52 -7.18
N PHE A 173 -1.76 0.52 -7.94
CA PHE A 173 -1.66 -0.39 -9.06
C PHE A 173 -1.72 -1.82 -8.51
N PRO A 174 -2.51 -2.71 -9.12
CA PRO A 174 -2.43 -4.11 -8.80
C PRO A 174 -0.99 -4.54 -9.11
N ARG A 175 -0.14 -4.57 -8.07
CA ARG A 175 1.07 -5.38 -8.10
C ARG A 175 0.53 -6.73 -8.50
N LYS A 176 0.87 -7.22 -9.71
CA LYS A 176 0.70 -8.64 -10.04
C LYS A 176 1.14 -9.36 -8.79
N GLN A 177 0.19 -9.95 -8.06
CA GLN A 177 0.45 -10.42 -6.72
C GLN A 177 1.52 -11.50 -6.86
N ASN A 178 2.77 -11.16 -6.59
CA ASN A 178 3.78 -12.16 -6.25
C ASN A 178 3.47 -12.78 -4.87
N SER A 179 2.43 -12.28 -4.18
CA SER A 179 1.79 -12.88 -3.01
C SER A 179 0.61 -13.80 -3.37
N LYS A 180 0.88 -14.85 -4.14
CA LYS A 180 0.14 -16.13 -4.14
C LYS A 180 0.93 -17.29 -4.75
N ARG A 181 2.25 -17.13 -4.97
CA ARG A 181 3.06 -18.26 -5.45
C ARG A 181 3.19 -19.37 -4.41
N SER A 182 3.05 -19.08 -3.12
CA SER A 182 3.24 -20.08 -2.05
C SER A 182 1.98 -20.87 -1.67
N GLU A 183 0.76 -20.39 -1.95
CA GLU A 183 -0.46 -21.12 -1.59
C GLU A 183 -0.88 -22.18 -2.62
N ASP A 184 -0.48 -22.01 -3.89
CA ASP A 184 -0.81 -22.96 -4.94
C ASP A 184 0.37 -23.86 -5.33
N GLN A 185 1.58 -23.58 -4.84
CA GLN A 185 2.76 -24.45 -5.06
C GLN A 185 2.62 -25.77 -4.30
N VAL A 186 3.12 -26.84 -4.93
CA VAL A 186 3.21 -28.18 -4.35
C VAL A 186 3.81 -28.16 -2.94
N THR A 187 3.19 -28.92 -2.03
CA THR A 187 3.67 -29.02 -0.64
C THR A 187 4.88 -29.95 -0.52
N LYS A 188 5.70 -29.77 0.54
CA LYS A 188 6.82 -30.69 0.83
C LYS A 188 6.36 -32.14 1.00
N ALA A 189 5.19 -32.36 1.60
CA ALA A 189 4.61 -33.68 1.80
C ALA A 189 4.23 -34.35 0.47
N GLN A 190 3.63 -33.59 -0.47
CA GLN A 190 3.33 -34.09 -1.81
C GLN A 190 4.60 -34.42 -2.60
N LEU A 191 5.62 -33.57 -2.56
CA LEU A 191 6.91 -33.86 -3.19
C LEU A 191 7.54 -35.13 -2.63
N TYR A 192 7.56 -35.28 -1.30
CA TYR A 192 8.07 -36.49 -0.66
C TYR A 192 7.33 -37.73 -1.13
N LYS A 193 5.98 -37.67 -1.20
CA LYS A 193 5.16 -38.79 -1.67
C LYS A 193 5.44 -39.16 -3.13
N ILE A 194 5.60 -38.17 -4.02
CA ILE A 194 5.98 -38.38 -5.43
C ILE A 194 7.33 -39.11 -5.51
N PHE A 195 8.36 -38.59 -4.82
CA PHE A 195 9.69 -39.20 -4.86
C PHE A 195 9.72 -40.60 -4.25
N ASN A 196 8.93 -40.85 -3.21
CA ASN A 196 8.84 -42.17 -2.60
C ASN A 196 8.22 -43.20 -3.56
N ILE A 197 7.11 -42.86 -4.24
CA ILE A 197 6.47 -43.78 -5.20
C ILE A 197 7.39 -44.07 -6.40
N ILE A 198 8.04 -43.04 -6.96
CA ILE A 198 9.01 -43.20 -8.05
C ILE A 198 10.16 -44.13 -7.62
N GLY A 199 10.66 -43.96 -6.39
CA GLY A 199 11.71 -44.82 -5.82
C GLY A 199 11.26 -46.26 -5.61
N GLU A 200 10.05 -46.48 -5.10
CA GLU A 200 9.48 -47.82 -4.91
C GLU A 200 9.28 -48.57 -6.23
N MET A 201 8.91 -47.87 -7.30
CA MET A 201 8.74 -48.45 -8.63
C MET A 201 10.07 -48.63 -9.40
N ASN A 202 11.21 -48.22 -8.83
CA ASN A 202 12.49 -48.09 -9.54
C ASN A 202 12.37 -47.29 -10.86
N MET A 203 11.46 -46.32 -10.92
CA MET A 203 11.19 -45.55 -12.12
C MET A 203 12.34 -44.55 -12.38
N PRO A 204 12.96 -44.55 -13.57
CA PRO A 204 13.99 -43.57 -13.91
C PRO A 204 13.47 -42.14 -13.83
N THR A 205 14.27 -41.23 -13.28
CA THR A 205 13.87 -39.84 -13.06
C THR A 205 13.48 -39.10 -14.34
N GLU A 206 14.07 -39.48 -15.48
CA GLU A 206 13.73 -38.88 -16.78
C GLU A 206 12.34 -39.27 -17.25
N VAL A 207 11.88 -40.51 -16.97
CA VAL A 207 10.52 -40.96 -17.30
C VAL A 207 9.50 -40.17 -16.50
N ALA A 208 9.71 -40.02 -15.18
CA ALA A 208 8.83 -39.23 -14.34
C ALA A 208 8.76 -37.75 -14.76
N LYS A 209 9.88 -37.15 -15.17
CA LYS A 209 9.89 -35.78 -15.71
C LYS A 209 9.11 -35.67 -17.03
N GLU A 210 9.26 -36.64 -17.92
CA GLU A 210 8.55 -36.62 -19.20
C GLU A 210 7.04 -36.81 -19.01
N MET A 211 6.62 -37.71 -18.11
CA MET A 211 5.22 -37.85 -17.71
C MET A 211 4.64 -36.53 -17.19
N MET A 212 5.36 -35.85 -16.29
CA MET A 212 4.95 -34.54 -15.77
C MET A 212 4.83 -33.48 -16.86
N LYS A 213 5.76 -33.48 -17.83
CA LYS A 213 5.76 -32.56 -18.95
C LYS A 213 4.57 -32.83 -19.89
N MET A 214 4.28 -34.09 -20.16
CA MET A 214 3.17 -34.50 -21.03
C MET A 214 1.80 -34.24 -20.39
N THR A 215 1.63 -34.55 -19.11
CA THR A 215 0.33 -34.44 -18.42
C THR A 215 0.01 -33.00 -17.98
N PHE A 216 1.02 -32.24 -17.55
CA PHE A 216 0.80 -30.93 -16.92
C PHE A 216 1.58 -29.76 -17.57
N GLY A 217 2.46 -30.03 -18.54
CA GLY A 217 3.32 -29.01 -19.14
C GLY A 217 4.43 -28.50 -18.20
N VAL A 218 4.80 -29.30 -17.19
CA VAL A 218 5.73 -28.88 -16.12
C VAL A 218 7.04 -29.68 -16.16
N GLU A 219 8.18 -29.00 -16.27
CA GLU A 219 9.50 -29.64 -16.34
C GLU A 219 10.12 -30.05 -14.99
N ARG A 220 9.63 -29.47 -13.89
CA ARG A 220 10.21 -29.69 -12.55
C ARG A 220 9.13 -29.94 -11.52
N SER A 221 9.33 -30.94 -10.67
CA SER A 221 8.38 -31.28 -9.59
C SER A 221 8.03 -30.12 -8.68
N LYS A 222 8.98 -29.22 -8.40
CA LYS A 222 8.77 -28.00 -7.60
C LYS A 222 7.81 -26.98 -8.23
N HIS A 223 7.52 -27.09 -9.53
CA HIS A 223 6.66 -26.17 -10.25
C HIS A 223 5.22 -26.67 -10.38
N LEU A 224 4.91 -27.87 -9.87
CA LEU A 224 3.54 -28.37 -9.80
C LEU A 224 2.69 -27.50 -8.87
N SER A 225 1.42 -27.34 -9.21
CA SER A 225 0.42 -26.88 -8.27
C SER A 225 0.05 -27.97 -7.25
N LYS A 226 -0.59 -27.60 -6.14
CA LYS A 226 -1.11 -28.59 -5.17
C LYS A 226 -2.07 -29.59 -5.82
N ARG A 227 -2.92 -29.13 -6.72
CA ARG A 227 -3.88 -29.98 -7.44
C ARG A 227 -3.14 -30.90 -8.41
N GLN A 228 -2.26 -30.36 -9.25
CA GLN A 228 -1.47 -31.15 -10.20
C GLN A 228 -0.61 -32.20 -9.48
N ALA A 229 -0.05 -31.87 -8.31
CA ALA A 229 0.71 -32.82 -7.53
C ALA A 229 -0.17 -33.94 -6.93
N SER A 230 -1.39 -33.63 -6.48
CA SER A 230 -2.33 -34.66 -6.04
C SER A 230 -2.76 -35.57 -7.18
N ASP A 231 -3.07 -35.00 -8.35
CA ASP A 231 -3.45 -35.75 -9.55
C ASP A 231 -2.30 -36.66 -9.99
N PHE A 232 -1.07 -36.14 -10.06
CA PHE A 232 0.12 -36.93 -10.43
C PHE A 232 0.42 -38.06 -9.44
N ILE A 233 0.17 -37.85 -8.14
CA ILE A 233 0.32 -38.92 -7.13
C ILE A 233 -0.68 -40.05 -7.41
N GLN A 234 -1.91 -39.75 -7.83
CA GLN A 234 -2.89 -40.78 -8.19
C GLN A 234 -2.47 -41.53 -9.45
N ASP A 235 -2.00 -40.83 -10.48
CA ASP A 235 -1.52 -41.46 -11.71
C ASP A 235 -0.38 -42.45 -11.42
N LEU A 236 0.57 -42.06 -10.55
CA LEU A 236 1.68 -42.92 -10.14
C LEU A 236 1.22 -44.13 -9.30
N LEU A 237 0.22 -43.96 -8.44
CA LEU A 237 -0.34 -45.08 -7.67
C LEU A 237 -1.05 -46.09 -8.57
N LEU A 238 -1.83 -45.61 -9.54
CA LEU A 238 -2.50 -46.47 -10.52
C LEU A 238 -1.48 -47.24 -11.36
N LEU A 239 -0.44 -46.57 -11.84
CA LEU A 239 0.66 -47.23 -12.55
C LEU A 239 1.38 -48.28 -11.72
N LYS A 240 1.57 -48.01 -10.41
CA LYS A 240 2.14 -48.99 -9.48
C LYS A 240 1.23 -50.20 -9.32
N GLU A 241 -0.08 -50.01 -9.20
CA GLU A 241 -1.04 -51.12 -9.10
C GLU A 241 -0.97 -52.03 -10.34
N VAL A 242 -0.98 -51.45 -11.54
CA VAL A 242 -0.85 -52.21 -12.79
C VAL A 242 0.47 -52.98 -12.85
N GLN A 243 1.59 -52.37 -12.43
CA GLN A 243 2.89 -53.04 -12.42
C GLN A 243 2.96 -54.22 -11.44
N MET A 244 2.22 -54.17 -10.32
CA MET A 244 2.18 -55.26 -9.35
C MET A 244 1.29 -56.42 -9.82
N GLU A 245 0.21 -56.14 -10.56
CA GLU A 245 -0.65 -57.18 -11.15
C GLU A 245 0.08 -58.00 -12.22
N ASP A 246 0.94 -57.36 -13.03
CA ASP A 246 1.77 -58.03 -14.03
C ASP A 246 2.85 -58.93 -13.40
N ASP A 247 3.39 -58.57 -12.22
CA ASP A 247 4.42 -59.38 -11.53
C ASP A 247 3.85 -60.63 -10.82
N ASP A 248 2.56 -60.60 -10.45
CA ASP A 248 1.86 -61.73 -9.83
C ASP A 248 1.36 -62.76 -10.88
N GLU A 249 1.10 -62.34 -12.12
CA GLU A 249 0.61 -63.23 -13.20
C GLU A 249 1.70 -64.17 -13.78
N TYR A 250 2.98 -63.89 -13.52
CA TYR A 250 4.12 -64.71 -13.97
C TYR A 250 4.79 -65.57 -12.88
N ASN A 251 4.21 -65.62 -11.67
CA ASN A 251 4.73 -66.39 -10.52
C ASN A 251 4.00 -67.73 -10.25
N TYR A 252 3.34 -68.31 -11.26
CA TYR A 252 2.76 -69.67 -11.19
C TYR A 252 3.35 -70.63 -12.23
#